data_AF-A0A9W6H4W5-F1
#
_entry.id   AF-A0A9W6H4W5-F1
#
_cell.length_a   1.000
_cell.length_b   1.000
_cell.length_c   1.000
_cell.angle_alpha   90.00
_cell.angle_beta   90.00
_cell.angle_gamma   90.00
#
_symmetry.space_group_name_H-M   'P 1'
#
loop_
_entity.id
_entity.type
_entity.pdbx_description
1 polymer ?
#
loop_
_entity_poly.entity_id
_entity_poly.type
_entity_poly.pdbx_seq_one_letter_code
_entity_poly.pdbx_strand_id
1 'polypeptide(L)'
;MTHPARLTRSAAYWTLVLASVLAIAGGLALSLPRIGTMEEMLLNGTATGVEVYVGQAWITLAAGLVGAGAVGLILALALAAAKALVAPRAAEAQAPAASAEDEPIDDAPADDEPAAHVHTAPAVSEPAEVR
;
A
#
# COMPACT_ATOMS: atom_id res chain seq x y z
N MET A 1 5.61 -7.40 15.51
CA MET A 1 4.89 -6.12 15.33
C MET A 1 4.70 -5.88 13.84
N THR A 2 3.50 -6.07 13.28
CA THR A 2 3.22 -5.80 11.86
C THR A 2 2.52 -4.46 11.74
N HIS A 3 3.20 -3.49 11.16
CA HIS A 3 2.67 -2.14 10.97
C HIS A 3 1.58 -2.17 9.88
N PRO A 4 0.35 -1.68 10.11
CA PRO A 4 -0.69 -1.72 9.09
C PRO A 4 -0.29 -0.83 7.91
N ALA A 5 -0.01 -1.44 6.76
CA ALA A 5 0.40 -0.73 5.56
C ALA A 5 -0.74 0.19 5.07
N ARG A 6 -0.43 1.49 4.94
CA ARG A 6 -1.32 2.51 4.37
C ARG A 6 -1.52 2.25 2.87
N LEU A 7 -2.77 2.30 2.37
CA LEU A 7 -3.05 2.14 0.93
C LEU A 7 -2.37 3.17 0.06
N THR A 8 -2.22 4.40 0.55
CA THR A 8 -1.51 5.47 -0.15
C THR A 8 -0.05 5.15 -0.42
N ARG A 9 0.54 4.19 0.30
CA ARG A 9 1.90 3.67 0.04
C ARG A 9 1.90 2.32 -0.70
N SER A 10 0.74 1.75 -1.01
CA SER A 10 0.65 0.47 -1.69
C SER A 10 0.93 0.65 -3.18
N ALA A 11 2.08 0.14 -3.63
CA ALA A 11 2.43 0.11 -5.04
C ALA A 11 1.36 -0.61 -5.87
N ALA A 12 0.81 -1.72 -5.38
CA ALA A 12 -0.23 -2.47 -6.08
C ALA A 12 -1.52 -1.65 -6.30
N TYR A 13 -1.92 -0.82 -5.33
CA TYR A 13 -3.08 0.06 -5.47
C TYR A 13 -2.84 1.10 -6.56
N TRP A 14 -1.69 1.76 -6.54
CA TRP A 14 -1.34 2.75 -7.56
C TRP A 14 -1.14 2.14 -8.94
N THR A 15 -0.57 0.94 -9.04
CA THR A 15 -0.49 0.21 -10.32
C THR A 15 -1.88 -0.07 -10.88
N LEU A 16 -2.82 -0.52 -10.04
CA LEU A 16 -4.20 -0.74 -10.48
C LEU A 16 -4.86 0.55 -10.99
N VAL A 17 -4.74 1.64 -10.22
CA VAL A 17 -5.29 2.94 -10.60
C VAL A 17 -4.66 3.45 -11.90
N LEU A 18 -3.33 3.43 -11.98
CA LEU A 18 -2.61 3.94 -13.15
C LEU A 18 -2.89 3.09 -14.40
N ALA A 19 -2.87 1.77 -14.28
CA ALA A 19 -3.20 0.86 -15.38
C ALA A 19 -4.64 1.07 -15.86
N SER A 20 -5.57 1.28 -14.93
CA SER A 20 -6.97 1.57 -15.24
C SER A 20 -7.15 2.90 -15.98
N VAL A 21 -6.50 3.97 -15.51
CA VAL A 21 -6.52 5.28 -16.18
C VAL A 21 -5.88 5.20 -17.56
N LEU A 22 -4.75 4.50 -17.68
CA LEU A 22 -4.07 4.29 -18.96
C LEU A 22 -4.91 3.47 -19.93
N ALA A 23 -5.64 2.46 -19.46
CA ALA A 23 -6.57 1.70 -20.29
C ALA A 23 -7.69 2.60 -20.84
N ILE A 24 -8.30 3.44 -20.00
CA ILE A 24 -9.33 4.39 -20.45
C ILE A 24 -8.73 5.37 -21.47
N ALA A 25 -7.60 5.99 -21.14
CA ALA A 25 -6.93 6.96 -22.01
C ALA A 25 -6.53 6.33 -23.35
N GLY A 26 -5.96 5.11 -23.33
CA GLY A 26 -5.61 4.36 -24.52
C GLY A 26 -6.83 4.03 -25.38
N GLY A 27 -7.94 3.59 -24.76
CA GLY A 27 -9.18 3.33 -25.49
C GLY A 27 -9.75 4.60 -26.14
N LEU A 28 -9.75 5.73 -25.43
CA LEU A 28 -10.15 7.02 -26.01
C LEU A 28 -9.22 7.44 -27.15
N ALA A 29 -7.91 7.31 -26.97
CA ALA A 29 -6.91 7.67 -27.98
C ALA A 29 -7.05 6.84 -29.26
N LEU A 30 -7.49 5.59 -29.15
CA LEU A 30 -7.80 4.74 -30.31
C LEU A 30 -9.12 5.11 -30.99
N SER A 31 -10.11 5.54 -30.21
CA SER A 31 -11.49 5.78 -30.72
C SER A 31 -11.64 7.13 -31.40
N LEU A 32 -11.14 8.20 -30.77
CA LEU A 32 -11.37 9.58 -31.22
C LEU A 32 -10.89 9.87 -32.65
N PRO A 33 -9.68 9.45 -33.09
CA PRO A 33 -9.24 9.70 -34.45
C PRO A 33 -10.12 9.02 -35.49
N ARG A 34 -10.63 7.81 -35.18
CA ARG A 34 -11.46 7.04 -36.12
C ARG A 34 -12.84 7.64 -36.31
N ILE A 35 -13.42 8.19 -35.25
CA ILE A 35 -14.68 8.95 -35.34
C ILE A 35 -14.47 10.18 -36.24
N GLY A 36 -13.38 10.93 -36.04
CA GLY A 36 -13.06 12.09 -36.88
C GLY A 36 -12.84 11.74 -38.35
N THR A 37 -12.10 10.66 -38.65
CA THR A 37 -11.90 10.20 -40.03
C THR A 37 -13.21 9.76 -40.69
N MET A 38 -14.10 9.06 -39.98
CA MET A 38 -15.40 8.68 -40.52
C MET A 38 -16.27 9.91 -40.82
N GLU A 39 -16.23 10.93 -39.95
CA GLU A 39 -16.94 12.20 -40.17
C GLU A 39 -16.41 12.93 -41.41
N GLU A 40 -15.09 13.09 -41.56
CA GLU A 40 -14.48 13.70 -42.75
C GLU A 40 -14.82 12.92 -44.03
N MET A 41 -14.78 11.59 -43.99
CA MET A 41 -15.09 10.77 -45.16
C MET A 41 -16.56 10.82 -45.56
N LEU A 42 -17.47 10.92 -44.58
CA LEU A 42 -18.90 11.12 -44.84
C LEU A 42 -19.16 12.50 -45.45
N LEU A 43 -18.49 13.54 -44.95
CA LEU A 43 -18.59 14.91 -45.47
C LEU A 43 -18.02 15.03 -46.89
N ASN A 44 -16.95 14.28 -47.19
CA ASN A 44 -16.27 14.31 -48.48
C ASN A 44 -16.82 13.29 -49.50
N GLY A 45 -17.75 12.41 -49.10
CA GLY A 45 -18.35 11.39 -49.96
C GLY A 45 -17.39 10.28 -50.40
N THR A 46 -16.26 10.10 -49.71
CA THR A 46 -15.18 9.17 -50.08
C THR A 46 -15.09 7.93 -49.18
N ALA A 47 -16.11 7.67 -48.34
CA ALA A 47 -16.09 6.54 -47.41
C ALA A 47 -15.98 5.20 -48.17
N THR A 48 -14.92 4.44 -47.94
CA THR A 48 -14.76 3.09 -48.50
C THR A 48 -15.08 2.03 -47.44
N GLY A 49 -15.45 0.81 -47.88
CA GLY A 49 -15.80 -0.28 -46.96
C GLY A 49 -14.65 -0.72 -46.04
N VAL A 50 -13.41 -0.41 -46.40
CA VAL A 50 -12.21 -0.71 -45.59
C VAL A 50 -12.20 0.13 -44.32
N GLU A 51 -12.52 1.42 -44.41
CA GLU A 51 -12.54 2.29 -43.22
C GLU A 51 -13.66 1.93 -42.26
N VAL A 52 -14.78 1.42 -42.76
CA VAL A 52 -15.90 0.99 -41.90
C VAL A 52 -15.56 -0.31 -41.19
N TYR A 53 -15.07 -1.33 -41.90
CA TYR A 53 -14.84 -2.65 -41.31
C TYR A 53 -13.61 -2.67 -40.39
N VAL A 54 -12.51 -2.06 -40.82
CA VAL A 54 -11.29 -1.93 -40.01
C VAL A 54 -11.54 -0.92 -38.88
N GLY A 55 -12.21 0.20 -39.16
CA GLY A 55 -12.58 1.20 -38.15
C GLY A 55 -13.39 0.59 -37.01
N GLN A 56 -14.41 -0.21 -37.33
CA GLN A 56 -15.26 -0.86 -36.33
C GLN A 56 -14.48 -1.84 -35.45
N ALA A 57 -13.59 -2.67 -36.02
CA ALA A 57 -12.79 -3.61 -35.23
C ALA A 57 -11.95 -2.91 -34.16
N TRP A 58 -11.33 -1.78 -34.54
CA TRP A 58 -10.55 -0.96 -33.61
C TRP A 58 -11.41 -0.26 -32.56
N ILE A 59 -12.60 0.22 -32.92
CA ILE A 59 -13.55 0.83 -31.98
C ILE A 59 -14.02 -0.20 -30.96
N THR A 60 -14.34 -1.43 -31.38
CA THR A 60 -14.73 -2.51 -30.47
C THR A 60 -13.61 -2.87 -29.49
N LEU A 61 -12.37 -2.97 -29.97
CA LEU A 61 -11.21 -3.19 -29.11
C LEU A 61 -11.03 -2.03 -28.12
N ALA A 62 -11.15 -0.80 -28.58
CA ALA A 62 -11.03 0.38 -27.76
C ALA A 62 -12.13 0.46 -26.68
N ALA A 63 -13.37 0.12 -27.03
CA ALA A 63 -14.48 0.04 -26.09
C ALA A 63 -14.21 -1.02 -25.00
N GLY A 64 -13.68 -2.18 -25.37
CA GLY A 64 -13.24 -3.20 -24.43
C GLY A 64 -12.17 -2.69 -23.47
N LEU A 65 -11.21 -1.92 -23.98
CA LEU A 65 -10.13 -1.33 -23.18
C LEU A 65 -10.65 -0.26 -22.21
N VAL A 66 -11.55 0.61 -22.65
CA VAL A 66 -12.24 1.58 -21.78
C VAL A 66 -13.04 0.85 -20.70
N GLY A 67 -13.78 -0.20 -21.08
CA GLY A 67 -14.56 -1.02 -20.15
C GLY A 67 -13.69 -1.68 -19.07
N ALA A 68 -12.57 -2.29 -19.47
CA ALA A 68 -11.60 -2.88 -18.54
C ALA A 68 -11.01 -1.82 -17.60
N GLY A 69 -10.69 -0.64 -18.13
CA GLY A 69 -10.26 0.50 -17.34
C GLY A 69 -11.33 0.91 -16.32
N ALA A 70 -12.57 1.12 -16.73
CA ALA A 70 -13.66 1.49 -15.83
C ALA A 70 -13.87 0.46 -14.70
N VAL A 71 -13.83 -0.84 -15.03
CA VAL A 71 -13.89 -1.92 -14.03
C VAL A 71 -12.73 -1.84 -13.04
N GLY A 72 -11.51 -1.62 -13.52
CA GLY A 72 -10.33 -1.43 -12.65
C GLY A 72 -10.48 -0.25 -11.68
N LEU A 73 -11.05 0.87 -12.14
CA LEU A 73 -11.32 2.04 -11.31
C LEU A 73 -12.36 1.74 -10.23
N ILE A 74 -13.44 1.04 -10.60
CA ILE A 74 -14.48 0.63 -9.65
C ILE A 74 -13.89 -0.29 -8.58
N LEU A 75 -13.05 -1.26 -8.97
CA LEU A 75 -12.35 -2.12 -8.01
C LEU A 75 -11.42 -1.33 -7.09
N ALA A 76 -10.68 -0.36 -7.63
CA ALA A 76 -9.81 0.49 -6.83
C ALA A 76 -10.60 1.31 -5.79
N LEU A 77 -11.75 1.87 -6.20
CA LEU A 77 -12.65 2.61 -5.31
C LEU A 77 -13.27 1.69 -4.25
N ALA A 78 -13.72 0.50 -4.64
CA ALA A 78 -14.28 -0.50 -3.72
C ALA A 78 -13.24 -0.91 -2.68
N LEU A 79 -11.98 -1.13 -3.08
CA LEU A 79 -10.89 -1.47 -2.17
C LEU A 79 -10.57 -0.32 -1.21
N ALA A 80 -10.56 0.92 -1.70
CA ALA A 80 -10.36 2.11 -0.87
C ALA A 80 -11.50 2.28 0.15
N ALA A 81 -12.75 2.10 -0.27
CA ALA A 81 -13.92 2.16 0.60
C ALA A 81 -13.90 1.05 1.66
N ALA A 82 -13.63 -0.20 1.27
CA ALA A 82 -13.52 -1.33 2.18
C ALA A 82 -12.42 -1.09 3.23
N LYS A 83 -11.29 -0.54 2.83
CA LYS A 83 -10.21 -0.18 3.74
C LYS A 83 -10.55 1.00 4.64
N ALA A 84 -11.33 1.98 4.18
CA ALA A 84 -11.81 3.06 5.03
C ALA A 84 -12.77 2.58 6.13
N LEU A 85 -13.58 1.54 5.84
CA LEU A 85 -14.49 0.92 6.81
C LEU A 85 -13.78 0.02 7.82
N VAL A 86 -12.73 -0.69 7.40
CA VAL A 86 -12.00 -1.66 8.24
C VAL A 86 -10.82 -1.02 8.99
N ALA A 87 -10.23 0.05 8.48
CA ALA A 87 -9.12 0.70 9.15
C ALA A 87 -9.59 1.31 10.48
N PRO A 88 -8.93 1.00 11.61
CA PRO A 88 -9.17 1.73 12.84
C PRO A 88 -8.97 3.20 12.54
N ARG A 89 -9.93 4.05 12.95
CA ARG A 89 -9.75 5.50 12.91
C ARG A 89 -8.47 5.77 13.70
N ALA A 90 -7.39 6.11 12.99
CA ALA A 90 -6.16 6.52 13.64
C ALA A 90 -6.58 7.69 14.53
N ALA A 91 -6.54 7.46 15.84
CA ALA A 91 -6.73 8.52 16.81
C ALA A 91 -5.82 9.66 16.32
N GLU A 92 -6.42 10.83 16.11
CA GLU A 92 -5.68 12.04 15.81
C GLU A 92 -4.52 12.07 16.79
N ALA A 93 -3.30 12.00 16.23
CA ALA A 93 -2.09 12.07 17.02
C ALA A 93 -2.16 13.39 17.77
N GLN A 94 -2.56 13.32 19.05
CA GLN A 94 -2.35 14.38 20.00
C GLN A 94 -0.87 14.75 19.84
N ALA A 95 -0.63 16.01 19.52
CA ALA A 95 0.71 16.54 19.31
C ALA A 95 1.63 15.99 20.39
N PRO A 96 2.85 15.52 20.08
CA PRO A 96 3.77 15.11 21.11
C PRO A 96 3.92 16.29 22.09
N ALA A 97 3.46 16.10 23.32
CA ALA A 97 3.86 16.96 24.42
C ALA A 97 5.39 16.95 24.37
N ALA A 98 5.99 18.13 24.21
CA ALA A 98 7.43 18.29 24.18
C ALA A 98 8.03 17.53 25.37
N SER A 99 8.68 16.40 25.10
CA SER A 99 9.55 15.76 26.06
C SER A 99 10.69 16.74 26.27
N ALA A 100 10.71 17.40 27.42
CA ALA A 100 11.86 18.19 27.83
C ALA A 100 13.09 17.26 27.80
N GLU A 101 14.02 17.56 26.91
CA GLU A 101 15.37 17.03 26.97
C GLU A 101 15.96 17.24 28.37
N ASP A 102 16.43 16.16 28.98
CA ASP A 102 17.54 16.23 29.93
C ASP A 102 18.41 14.99 29.67
N GLU A 103 19.63 15.25 29.20
CA GLU A 103 20.73 14.30 28.94
C GLU A 103 22.02 15.03 29.36
N PRO A 104 23.12 14.38 29.78
CA PRO A 104 23.33 13.06 30.40
C PRO A 104 24.04 13.19 31.78
N ILE A 105 24.04 12.12 32.60
CA ILE A 105 25.11 11.94 33.60
C ILE A 105 25.70 10.56 33.40
N ASP A 106 26.89 10.53 32.78
CA ASP A 106 27.84 9.44 32.84
C ASP A 106 28.88 9.84 33.89
N ASP A 107 28.97 9.08 35.00
CA ASP A 107 30.22 8.99 35.75
C ASP A 107 30.31 7.65 36.50
N ALA A 108 31.52 7.12 36.50
CA ALA A 108 31.97 5.74 36.69
C ALA A 108 31.60 5.06 38.05
N PRO A 109 31.67 3.70 38.13
CA PRO A 109 31.32 2.96 39.34
C PRO A 109 32.39 3.10 40.43
N ALA A 110 31.98 3.54 41.63
CA ALA A 110 32.77 3.46 42.83
C ALA A 110 32.50 2.12 43.55
N ASP A 111 33.55 1.33 43.74
CA ASP A 111 33.61 0.22 44.68
C ASP A 111 33.29 0.74 46.09
N ASP A 112 32.34 0.10 46.77
CA ASP A 112 32.47 -0.20 48.21
C ASP A 112 31.45 -1.28 48.61
N GLU A 113 32.00 -2.41 49.07
CA GLU A 113 31.30 -3.51 49.71
C GLU A 113 30.77 -3.05 51.10
N PRO A 114 29.62 -3.55 51.55
CA PRO A 114 29.74 -4.47 52.67
C PRO A 114 28.78 -5.66 52.62
N ALA A 115 29.36 -6.81 52.94
CA ALA A 115 28.72 -8.09 53.21
C ALA A 115 27.58 -8.01 54.23
N ALA A 116 26.51 -8.77 53.99
CA ALA A 116 25.81 -9.57 55.00
C ALA A 116 24.64 -10.38 54.40
N HIS A 117 24.80 -11.71 54.37
CA HIS A 117 23.83 -12.72 54.88
C HIS A 117 22.45 -12.84 54.19
N VAL A 118 21.86 -14.00 53.84
CA VAL A 118 22.10 -15.45 53.94
C VAL A 118 21.15 -16.11 52.91
N HIS A 119 21.64 -17.06 52.11
CA HIS A 119 20.82 -18.11 51.46
C HIS A 119 21.81 -19.25 51.16
N THR A 120 21.59 -20.54 51.42
CA THR A 120 20.39 -21.39 51.46
C THR A 120 20.75 -22.68 52.25
N ALA A 121 19.72 -23.31 52.83
CA ALA A 121 19.77 -24.57 53.56
C ALA A 121 19.96 -25.83 52.65
N PRO A 122 19.69 -27.06 53.11
CA PRO A 122 20.62 -27.99 53.76
C PRO A 122 20.81 -29.32 52.97
N ALA A 123 21.79 -30.15 53.37
CA ALA A 123 21.87 -31.64 53.24
C ALA A 123 23.35 -32.07 53.12
N VAL A 124 23.88 -33.20 53.58
CA VAL A 124 23.45 -34.39 54.34
C VAL A 124 24.76 -35.18 54.66
N SER A 125 24.83 -35.73 55.87
CA SER A 125 25.53 -36.94 56.39
C SER A 125 27.02 -37.29 56.13
N GLU A 126 27.76 -37.36 57.27
CA GLU A 126 28.67 -38.44 57.80
C GLU A 126 29.88 -38.96 57.00
N PRO A 127 30.84 -39.72 57.62
CA PRO A 127 31.35 -39.76 59.01
C PRO A 127 32.91 -39.74 59.06
N ALA A 128 33.50 -39.76 60.27
CA ALA A 128 34.71 -40.52 60.67
C ALA A 128 35.57 -39.80 61.74
N GLU A 129 35.41 -40.25 62.98
CA GLU A 129 36.43 -40.78 63.89
C GLU A 129 37.91 -40.36 63.68
N VAL A 130 38.61 -39.96 64.76
CA VAL A 130 39.79 -40.67 65.35
C VAL A 130 40.60 -39.73 66.26
N ARG A 131 40.59 -40.12 67.55
CA ARG A 131 41.61 -39.99 68.62
C ARG A 131 41.80 -38.68 69.37
#